data_AF-A0A4Q3Z2G0-F1
#
_entry.id   AF-A0A4Q3Z2G0-F1
#
_cell.length_a   1.000
_cell.length_b   1.000
_cell.length_c   1.000
_cell.angle_alpha   90.00
_cell.angle_beta   90.00
_cell.angle_gamma   90.00
#
_symmetry.space_group_name_H-M   'P 1'
#
loop_
_entity.id
_entity.type
_entity.pdbx_description
1 polymer ?
#
loop_
_entity_poly.entity_id
_entity_poly.type
_entity_poly.pdbx_seq_one_letter_code
_entity_poly.pdbx_strand_id
1 'polypeptide(L)'
;MKPTIPILSTLSILAATPALATHGGQHMTDEGMMAPGLIMPEMNAERGRELFASKGCVVCHSINGVGGEDAPVLDAESMDEVMNPFEFAARMWRGANAMVAMQEDELGGQIELTGEELADIIAFVHDAGEQRKFSRADIPEEIEEMMHHAGEEDHHEDGEDDDHR
;
A
#
# COMPACT_ATOMS: atom_id res chain seq x y z
N MET A 1 4.45 -4.36 89.70
CA MET A 1 3.07 -4.21 89.20
C MET A 1 3.11 -3.30 87.98
N LYS A 2 2.81 -3.83 86.79
CA LYS A 2 2.68 -3.07 85.53
C LYS A 2 1.26 -3.30 85.00
N PRO A 3 0.53 -2.28 84.53
CA PRO A 3 -0.84 -2.45 84.09
C PRO A 3 -0.87 -3.08 82.68
N THR A 4 -1.64 -4.16 82.53
CA THR A 4 -2.01 -4.76 81.26
C THR A 4 -3.15 -3.97 80.62
N ILE A 5 -2.93 -3.47 79.42
CA ILE A 5 -3.92 -2.78 78.59
C ILE A 5 -4.64 -3.84 77.74
N PRO A 6 -5.99 -3.94 77.75
CA PRO A 6 -6.70 -4.85 76.87
C PRO A 6 -6.79 -4.26 75.47
N ILE A 7 -6.33 -5.02 74.47
CA ILE A 7 -6.47 -4.70 73.05
C ILE A 7 -7.89 -5.11 72.63
N LEU A 8 -8.77 -4.15 72.37
CA LEU A 8 -10.04 -4.39 71.69
C LEU A 8 -9.75 -4.65 70.20
N SER A 9 -9.83 -5.90 69.77
CA SER A 9 -9.90 -6.25 68.36
C SER A 9 -11.30 -5.95 67.82
N THR A 10 -11.43 -4.85 67.09
CA THR A 10 -12.62 -4.55 66.28
C THR A 10 -12.62 -5.48 65.05
N LEU A 11 -13.52 -6.45 65.05
CA LEU A 11 -13.79 -7.31 63.90
C LEU A 11 -14.70 -6.54 62.92
N SER A 12 -14.11 -5.90 61.92
CA SER A 12 -14.86 -5.28 60.82
C SER A 12 -15.45 -6.37 59.92
N ILE A 13 -16.76 -6.58 60.01
CA ILE A 13 -17.50 -7.44 59.10
C ILE A 13 -17.71 -6.65 57.80
N LEU A 14 -16.92 -6.96 56.76
CA LEU A 14 -17.17 -6.48 55.40
C LEU A 14 -18.40 -7.24 54.85
N ALA A 15 -19.55 -6.59 54.79
CA ALA A 15 -20.70 -7.11 54.07
C ALA A 15 -20.39 -7.09 52.56
N ALA A 16 -20.29 -8.27 51.95
CA ALA A 16 -20.17 -8.40 50.50
C ALA A 16 -21.49 -7.97 49.85
N THR A 17 -21.47 -6.87 49.12
CA THR A 17 -22.57 -6.46 48.25
C THR A 17 -22.63 -7.42 47.06
N PRO A 18 -23.77 -8.05 46.74
CA PRO A 18 -23.89 -8.82 45.52
C PRO A 18 -23.89 -7.85 44.34
N ALA A 19 -22.87 -7.95 43.49
CA ALA A 19 -22.87 -7.30 42.19
C ALA A 19 -23.97 -7.95 41.32
N LEU A 20 -25.07 -7.25 41.10
CA LEU A 20 -26.04 -7.59 40.06
C LEU A 20 -25.35 -7.44 38.70
N ALA A 21 -24.93 -8.56 38.13
CA ALA A 21 -24.46 -8.65 36.76
C ALA A 21 -25.64 -8.39 35.81
N THR A 22 -25.79 -7.14 35.36
CA THR A 22 -26.63 -6.84 34.21
C THR A 22 -25.95 -7.42 32.96
N HIS A 23 -26.53 -8.49 32.41
CA HIS A 23 -26.24 -8.96 31.07
C HIS A 23 -26.90 -8.01 30.08
N GLY A 24 -26.27 -6.86 29.85
CA GLY A 24 -26.59 -5.97 28.74
C GLY A 24 -25.65 -6.29 27.60
N GLY A 25 -26.10 -7.13 26.66
CA GLY A 25 -25.45 -7.29 25.37
C GLY A 25 -25.48 -5.96 24.63
N GLN A 26 -24.39 -5.21 24.72
CA GLN A 26 -24.10 -4.10 23.81
C GLN A 26 -23.41 -4.71 22.60
N HIS A 27 -24.26 -4.99 21.61
CA HIS A 27 -23.92 -5.18 20.22
C HIS A 27 -22.78 -4.23 19.84
N MET A 28 -21.65 -4.77 19.40
CA MET A 28 -20.53 -3.99 18.90
C MET A 28 -20.99 -3.26 17.64
N THR A 29 -21.12 -1.94 17.72
CA THR A 29 -20.93 -1.07 16.56
C THR A 29 -19.65 -0.30 16.79
N ASP A 30 -18.52 -1.00 16.69
CA ASP A 30 -17.23 -0.37 16.38
C ASP A 30 -17.13 -0.30 14.86
N GLU A 31 -18.06 0.45 14.25
CA GLU A 31 -17.95 0.82 12.85
C GLU A 31 -17.09 2.08 12.80
N GLY A 32 -15.79 1.88 12.58
CA GLY A 32 -14.91 2.85 11.94
C GLY A 32 -14.76 4.21 12.63
N MET A 33 -14.14 4.26 13.81
CA MET A 33 -13.52 5.50 14.29
C MET A 33 -12.04 5.49 13.92
N MET A 34 -11.74 5.98 12.71
CA MET A 34 -10.43 6.54 12.42
C MET A 34 -10.10 7.55 13.53
N ALA A 35 -8.85 7.57 13.98
CA ALA A 35 -8.42 8.49 15.03
C ALA A 35 -8.83 9.93 14.66
N PRO A 36 -9.36 10.73 15.61
CA PRO A 36 -9.71 12.11 15.31
C PRO A 36 -8.47 12.85 14.81
N GLY A 37 -8.58 13.42 13.61
CA GLY A 37 -7.51 14.23 12.98
C GLY A 37 -6.80 13.60 11.78
N LEU A 38 -7.17 12.39 11.34
CA LEU A 38 -6.69 11.83 10.07
C LEU A 38 -7.67 12.11 8.93
N ILE A 39 -7.21 12.83 7.90
CA ILE A 39 -7.95 13.01 6.66
C ILE A 39 -7.60 11.82 5.76
N MET A 40 -8.61 11.01 5.41
CA MET A 40 -8.47 9.99 4.38
C MET A 40 -8.94 10.58 3.06
N PRO A 41 -8.11 10.57 2.00
CA PRO A 41 -8.54 11.01 0.68
C PRO A 41 -9.67 10.12 0.16
N GLU A 42 -10.51 10.68 -0.72
CA GLU A 42 -11.46 9.87 -1.48
C GLU A 42 -10.68 9.00 -2.47
N MET A 43 -11.16 7.77 -2.68
CA MET A 43 -10.50 6.78 -3.53
C MET A 43 -11.32 6.58 -4.79
N ASN A 44 -10.70 6.76 -5.97
CA ASN A 44 -11.34 6.55 -7.26
C ASN A 44 -10.48 5.65 -8.16
N ALA A 45 -10.92 4.41 -8.36
CA ALA A 45 -10.21 3.42 -9.18
C ALA A 45 -10.12 3.82 -10.67
N GLU A 46 -11.12 4.51 -11.22
CA GLU A 46 -11.11 4.96 -12.62
C GLU A 46 -10.00 5.99 -12.84
N ARG A 47 -9.90 6.98 -11.94
CA ARG A 47 -8.77 7.93 -11.92
C ARG A 47 -7.44 7.22 -11.67
N GLY A 48 -7.44 6.21 -10.79
CA GLY A 48 -6.27 5.41 -10.50
C GLY A 48 -5.73 4.68 -11.73
N ARG A 49 -6.61 4.17 -12.60
CA ARG A 49 -6.23 3.56 -13.89
C ARG A 49 -5.50 4.56 -14.78
N GLU A 50 -6.06 5.75 -14.93
CA GLU A 50 -5.45 6.82 -15.75
C GLU A 50 -4.10 7.28 -15.19
N LEU A 51 -4.01 7.42 -13.86
CA LEU A 51 -2.79 7.80 -13.16
C LEU A 51 -1.71 6.72 -13.27
N PHE A 52 -2.07 5.44 -13.15
CA PHE A 52 -1.12 4.33 -13.29
C PHE A 52 -0.37 4.37 -14.63
N ALA A 53 -1.09 4.68 -15.71
CA ALA A 53 -0.47 4.84 -17.02
C ALA A 53 0.30 6.16 -17.15
N SER A 54 -0.38 7.29 -16.92
CA SER A 54 0.18 8.62 -17.19
C SER A 54 1.32 9.05 -16.27
N LYS A 55 1.42 8.48 -15.06
CA LYS A 55 2.57 8.71 -14.17
C LYS A 55 3.79 7.85 -14.51
N GLY A 56 3.66 6.91 -15.44
CA GLY A 56 4.74 5.99 -15.82
C GLY A 56 4.88 4.75 -14.93
N CYS A 57 3.92 4.46 -14.05
CA CYS A 57 3.97 3.22 -13.25
C CYS A 57 3.92 1.97 -14.13
N VAL A 58 3.18 2.04 -15.24
CA VAL A 58 3.04 0.97 -16.25
C VAL A 58 4.35 0.61 -16.95
N VAL A 59 5.36 1.48 -16.93
CA VAL A 59 6.66 1.22 -17.58
C VAL A 59 7.36 0.03 -16.95
N CYS A 60 7.32 -0.09 -15.63
CA CYS A 60 7.97 -1.20 -14.91
C CYS A 60 6.96 -2.24 -14.37
N HIS A 61 5.75 -1.83 -14.03
CA HIS A 61 4.74 -2.71 -13.42
C HIS A 61 3.67 -3.12 -14.43
N SER A 62 3.29 -4.41 -14.44
CA SER A 62 2.19 -4.90 -15.25
C SER A 62 0.87 -5.07 -14.47
N ILE A 63 -0.25 -4.89 -15.18
CA ILE A 63 -1.60 -5.31 -14.77
C ILE A 63 -2.24 -6.11 -15.90
N ASN A 64 -2.71 -7.31 -15.62
CA ASN A 64 -3.28 -8.27 -16.58
C ASN A 64 -2.37 -8.49 -17.81
N GLY A 65 -1.05 -8.47 -17.61
CA GLY A 65 -0.05 -8.59 -18.68
C GLY A 65 0.13 -7.33 -19.53
N VAL A 66 -0.42 -6.19 -19.13
CA VAL A 66 -0.20 -4.88 -19.76
C VAL A 66 0.75 -4.06 -18.89
N GLY A 67 1.93 -3.75 -19.41
CA GLY A 67 2.99 -3.02 -18.72
C GLY A 67 4.35 -3.70 -18.88
N GLY A 68 5.35 -3.23 -18.14
CA GLY A 68 6.67 -3.85 -18.05
C GLY A 68 6.75 -5.05 -17.11
N GLU A 69 7.91 -5.70 -17.12
CA GLU A 69 8.17 -6.94 -16.36
C GLU A 69 9.29 -6.77 -15.31
N ASP A 70 9.87 -5.57 -15.20
CA ASP A 70 11.02 -5.28 -14.32
C ASP A 70 10.65 -5.12 -12.84
N ALA A 71 9.34 -5.01 -12.55
CA ALA A 71 8.82 -4.86 -11.20
C ALA A 71 7.68 -5.85 -10.92
N PRO A 72 7.32 -6.09 -9.63
CA PRO A 72 6.23 -7.00 -9.29
C PRO A 72 4.93 -6.62 -9.98
N VAL A 73 4.20 -7.63 -10.48
CA VAL A 73 2.86 -7.45 -11.04
C VAL A 73 1.92 -6.85 -9.99
N LEU A 74 0.97 -6.01 -10.42
CA LEU A 74 0.02 -5.33 -9.55
C LEU A 74 -1.43 -5.76 -9.81
N ASP A 75 -1.61 -6.98 -10.30
CA ASP A 75 -2.92 -7.60 -10.46
C ASP A 75 -3.65 -7.62 -9.13
N ALA A 76 -4.94 -7.27 -9.12
CA ALA A 76 -5.76 -7.28 -7.92
C ALA A 76 -5.84 -8.69 -7.29
N GLU A 77 -5.65 -9.74 -8.10
CA GLU A 77 -5.57 -11.13 -7.64
C GLU A 77 -4.30 -11.42 -6.81
N SER A 78 -3.24 -10.61 -6.98
CA SER A 78 -1.99 -10.69 -6.21
C SER A 78 -2.03 -9.84 -4.93
N MET A 79 -3.06 -9.02 -4.74
CA MET A 79 -3.24 -8.16 -3.57
C MET A 79 -3.92 -8.92 -2.42
N ASP A 80 -3.83 -8.35 -1.22
CA ASP A 80 -4.53 -8.88 -0.05
C ASP A 80 -6.06 -8.75 -0.22
N GLU A 81 -6.82 -9.72 0.29
CA GLU A 81 -8.30 -9.72 0.22
C GLU A 81 -8.93 -8.46 0.82
N VAL A 82 -8.27 -7.87 1.83
CA VAL A 82 -8.66 -6.60 2.43
C VAL A 82 -7.69 -5.52 1.96
N MET A 83 -8.21 -4.52 1.25
CA MET A 83 -7.44 -3.34 0.86
C MET A 83 -6.91 -2.62 2.09
N ASN A 84 -5.58 -2.57 2.23
CA ASN A 84 -4.90 -1.83 3.27
C ASN A 84 -3.96 -0.78 2.65
N PRO A 85 -4.41 0.49 2.52
CA PRO A 85 -3.61 1.53 1.88
C PRO A 85 -2.29 1.82 2.62
N PHE A 86 -2.25 1.62 3.94
CA PHE A 86 -1.03 1.84 4.72
C PHE A 86 0.01 0.77 4.47
N GLU A 87 -0.41 -0.49 4.34
CA GLU A 87 0.52 -1.58 3.99
C GLU A 87 0.99 -1.45 2.55
N PHE A 88 0.13 -1.03 1.62
CA PHE A 88 0.56 -0.72 0.26
C PHE A 88 1.65 0.37 0.24
N ALA A 89 1.42 1.48 0.94
CA ALA A 89 2.42 2.54 1.07
C ALA A 89 3.71 2.04 1.76
N ALA A 90 3.60 1.18 2.77
CA ALA A 90 4.76 0.58 3.42
C ALA A 90 5.56 -0.36 2.49
N ARG A 91 4.88 -1.10 1.59
CA ARG A 91 5.53 -1.91 0.55
C ARG A 91 6.29 -1.03 -0.44
N MET A 92 5.68 0.04 -0.93
CA MET A 92 6.36 1.03 -1.76
C MET A 92 7.58 1.61 -1.05
N TRP A 93 7.45 1.99 0.23
CA TRP A 93 8.57 2.51 1.01
C TRP A 93 9.74 1.53 1.13
N ARG A 94 9.46 0.24 1.30
CA ARG A 94 10.50 -0.81 1.32
C ARG A 94 11.18 -0.99 -0.05
N GLY A 95 10.43 -0.80 -1.14
CA GLY A 95 10.93 -0.84 -2.52
C GLY A 95 11.57 0.47 -3.01
N ALA A 96 11.49 1.55 -2.24
CA ALA A 96 11.77 2.91 -2.71
C ALA A 96 13.18 3.07 -3.31
N ASN A 97 14.22 2.45 -2.74
CA ASN A 97 15.56 2.59 -3.30
C ASN A 97 15.69 2.01 -4.71
N ALA A 98 15.10 0.83 -4.96
CA ALA A 98 15.09 0.22 -6.29
C ALA A 98 14.20 1.01 -7.25
N MET A 99 13.00 1.42 -6.81
CA MET A 99 12.10 2.23 -7.63
C MET A 99 12.74 3.56 -8.03
N VAL A 100 13.38 4.27 -7.11
CA VAL A 100 14.06 5.55 -7.41
C VAL A 100 15.18 5.33 -8.42
N ALA A 101 16.00 4.29 -8.26
CA ALA A 101 17.06 3.99 -9.21
C ALA A 101 16.52 3.73 -10.63
N MET A 102 15.49 2.89 -10.75
CA MET A 102 14.86 2.59 -12.04
C MET A 102 14.13 3.81 -12.64
N GLN A 103 13.46 4.63 -11.83
CA GLN A 103 12.78 5.84 -12.31
C GLN A 103 13.76 6.88 -12.85
N GLU A 104 14.92 7.06 -12.22
CA GLU A 104 15.96 7.96 -12.72
C GLU A 104 16.56 7.45 -14.05
N ASP A 105 16.64 6.13 -14.24
CA ASP A 105 17.18 5.51 -15.45
C ASP A 105 16.17 5.50 -16.60
N GLU A 106 14.97 4.97 -16.36
CA GLU A 106 13.93 4.73 -17.37
C GLU A 106 13.07 5.97 -17.67
N LEU A 107 12.81 6.81 -16.65
CA LEU A 107 11.91 7.97 -16.76
C LEU A 107 12.66 9.31 -16.70
N GLY A 108 13.97 9.29 -16.45
CA GLY A 108 14.79 10.49 -16.28
C GLY A 108 14.49 11.29 -15.00
N GLY A 109 13.78 10.71 -14.04
CA GLY A 109 13.47 11.34 -12.76
C GLY A 109 12.40 10.60 -11.96
N GLN A 110 12.27 10.98 -10.69
CA GLN A 110 11.28 10.39 -9.77
C GLN A 110 9.84 10.78 -10.08
N ILE A 111 8.93 9.83 -9.89
CA ILE A 111 7.49 10.05 -9.98
C ILE A 111 7.00 10.77 -8.72
N GLU A 112 6.44 11.95 -8.90
CA GLU A 112 5.79 12.71 -7.82
C GLU A 112 4.30 12.38 -7.73
N LEU A 113 3.85 11.98 -6.53
CA LEU A 113 2.47 11.66 -6.21
C LEU A 113 1.96 12.49 -5.03
N THR A 114 0.82 13.12 -5.21
CA THR A 114 0.01 13.66 -4.11
C THR A 114 -0.66 12.52 -3.33
N GLY A 115 -1.13 12.82 -2.11
CA GLY A 115 -1.86 11.84 -1.31
C GLY A 115 -3.16 11.36 -1.97
N GLU A 116 -3.83 12.22 -2.73
CA GLU A 116 -5.02 11.89 -3.51
C GLU A 116 -4.67 10.91 -4.64
N GLU A 117 -3.67 11.24 -5.47
CA GLU A 117 -3.24 10.39 -6.59
C GLU A 117 -2.80 9.00 -6.12
N LEU A 118 -2.03 8.93 -5.01
CA LEU A 118 -1.64 7.66 -4.44
C LEU A 118 -2.86 6.85 -3.96
N ALA A 119 -3.87 7.49 -3.39
CA ALA A 119 -5.08 6.81 -2.94
C ALA A 119 -5.90 6.25 -4.11
N ASP A 120 -5.99 6.97 -5.22
CA ASP A 120 -6.64 6.48 -6.43
C ASP A 120 -5.89 5.30 -7.04
N ILE A 121 -4.56 5.37 -7.12
CA ILE A 121 -3.73 4.25 -7.59
C ILE A 121 -3.94 3.03 -6.70
N ILE A 122 -3.94 3.20 -5.37
CA ILE A 122 -4.24 2.11 -4.43
C ILE A 122 -5.63 1.52 -4.70
N ALA A 123 -6.63 2.36 -4.95
CA ALA A 123 -7.98 1.92 -5.28
C ALA A 123 -7.99 1.08 -6.55
N PHE A 124 -7.30 1.53 -7.60
CA PHE A 124 -7.21 0.84 -8.88
C PHE A 124 -6.51 -0.51 -8.79
N VAL A 125 -5.35 -0.60 -8.10
CA VAL A 125 -4.59 -1.86 -8.03
C VAL A 125 -5.30 -2.95 -7.21
N HIS A 126 -6.33 -2.60 -6.44
CA HIS A 126 -7.18 -3.55 -5.72
C HIS A 126 -8.56 -3.75 -6.40
N ASP A 127 -8.86 -3.05 -7.51
CA ASP A 127 -10.14 -3.15 -8.20
C ASP A 127 -10.03 -4.02 -9.45
N ALA A 128 -10.28 -5.32 -9.29
CA ALA A 128 -10.29 -6.26 -10.41
C ALA A 128 -11.31 -5.87 -11.51
N GLY A 129 -12.38 -5.15 -11.17
CA GLY A 129 -13.37 -4.66 -12.13
C GLY A 129 -12.81 -3.60 -13.07
N GLU A 130 -12.05 -2.68 -12.50
CA GLU A 130 -11.40 -1.60 -13.22
C GLU A 130 -10.16 -2.07 -13.97
N GLN A 131 -9.39 -3.00 -13.40
CA GLN A 131 -8.24 -3.60 -14.07
C GLN A 131 -8.63 -4.37 -15.35
N ARG A 132 -9.84 -4.96 -15.43
CA ARG A 132 -10.33 -5.60 -16.66
C ARG A 132 -10.56 -4.61 -17.80
N LYS A 133 -10.66 -3.32 -17.50
CA LYS A 133 -10.80 -2.25 -18.51
C LYS A 133 -9.44 -1.71 -18.96
N PHE A 134 -8.37 -1.96 -18.19
CA PHE A 134 -7.04 -1.46 -18.50
C PHE A 134 -6.43 -2.22 -19.68
N SER A 135 -5.86 -1.46 -20.61
CA SER A 135 -5.30 -1.95 -21.87
C SER A 135 -4.20 -1.01 -22.37
N ARG A 136 -3.45 -1.44 -23.39
CA ARG A 136 -2.48 -0.54 -24.06
C ARG A 136 -3.10 0.75 -24.60
N ALA A 137 -4.41 0.78 -24.86
CA ALA A 137 -5.09 1.99 -25.31
C ALA A 137 -5.19 3.08 -24.21
N ASP A 138 -4.99 2.72 -22.95
CA ASP A 138 -4.96 3.66 -21.82
C ASP A 138 -3.56 4.28 -21.61
N ILE A 139 -2.53 3.80 -22.32
CA ILE A 139 -1.15 4.27 -22.19
C ILE A 139 -0.95 5.50 -23.10
N PRO A 140 -0.55 6.66 -22.55
CA PRO A 140 -0.22 7.83 -23.36
C PRO A 140 0.94 7.54 -24.33
N GLU A 141 0.91 8.15 -25.51
CA GLU A 141 1.94 7.95 -26.56
C GLU A 141 3.36 8.16 -26.04
N GLU A 142 3.57 9.20 -25.24
CA GLU A 142 4.88 9.50 -24.63
C GLU A 142 5.39 8.37 -23.71
N ILE A 143 4.50 7.67 -23.00
CA ILE A 143 4.84 6.56 -22.11
C ILE A 143 5.09 5.29 -22.93
N GLU A 144 4.27 5.03 -23.95
CA GLU A 144 4.44 3.87 -24.84
C GLU A 144 5.79 3.92 -25.58
N GLU A 145 6.24 5.11 -25.99
CA GLU A 145 7.57 5.32 -26.60
C GLU A 145 8.70 4.88 -25.66
N MET A 146 8.64 5.24 -24.37
CA MET A 146 9.65 4.81 -23.38
C MET A 146 9.70 3.28 -23.27
N MET A 147 8.55 2.61 -23.27
CA MET A 147 8.46 1.15 -23.17
C MET A 147 9.02 0.42 -24.41
N HIS A 148 9.11 1.09 -25.55
CA HIS A 148 9.64 0.49 -26.79
C HIS A 148 11.17 0.63 -26.92
N HIS A 149 11.77 1.68 -26.35
CA HIS A 149 13.22 1.92 -26.46
C HIS A 149 14.08 0.99 -25.60
N ALA A 150 13.56 0.50 -24.46
CA ALA A 150 14.25 -0.48 -23.62
C ALA A 150 14.52 -1.84 -24.32
N GLY A 151 13.78 -2.15 -25.39
CA GLY A 151 13.94 -3.41 -26.14
C GLY A 151 15.04 -3.39 -27.21
N GLU A 152 15.63 -2.24 -27.54
CA GLU A 152 16.61 -2.11 -28.63
C GLU A 152 18.07 -2.04 -28.14
N GLU A 153 18.31 -1.78 -26.85
CA GLU A 153 19.67 -1.69 -26.29
C GLU A 153 20.33 -3.05 -25.96
N ASP A 154 19.56 -4.15 -26.00
CA ASP A 154 20.03 -5.53 -25.73
C ASP A 154 20.71 -6.24 -26.93
N HIS A 155 21.07 -5.49 -27.98
CA HIS A 155 21.73 -6.00 -29.18
C HIS A 155 23.07 -5.33 -29.50
N HIS A 156 23.87 -5.01 -28.48
CA HIS A 156 25.30 -4.86 -28.69
C HIS A 156 25.95 -6.24 -28.83
N GLU A 157 26.07 -6.67 -30.10
CA GLU A 157 26.92 -7.77 -30.55
C GLU A 157 28.31 -7.65 -29.90
N ASP A 158 28.65 -8.63 -29.06
CA ASP A 158 30.04 -8.97 -28.74
C ASP A 158 30.70 -9.58 -30.00
N GLY A 159 31.01 -8.72 -30.98
CA GLY A 159 31.74 -9.06 -32.19
C GLY A 159 33.06 -8.30 -32.25
N GLU A 160 34.16 -9.03 -31.99
CA GLU A 160 35.50 -8.92 -32.59
C GLU A 160 36.14 -7.50 -32.69
N ASP A 161 37.28 -7.22 -32.07
CA ASP A 161 38.60 -7.65 -32.56
C ASP A 161 39.68 -7.27 -31.53
N ASP A 162 40.60 -8.18 -31.20
CA ASP A 162 41.95 -7.75 -30.83
C ASP A 162 42.98 -8.85 -31.19
N ASP A 163 43.24 -8.97 -32.50
CA ASP A 163 44.54 -9.40 -33.00
C ASP A 163 45.45 -8.17 -33.00
N HIS A 164 46.30 -7.99 -31.97
CA HIS A 164 47.55 -7.25 -32.12
C HIS A 164 48.64 -7.69 -31.12
N ARG A 165 49.51 -8.58 -31.63
CA ARG A 165 50.98 -8.63 -31.43
C ARG A 165 51.60 -9.51 -30.33
#